data_AF-A0A817ZP16-F1
#
_entry.id   AF-A0A817ZP16-F1
#
_cell.length_a   1.000
_cell.length_b   1.000
_cell.length_c   1.000
_cell.angle_alpha   90.00
_cell.angle_beta   90.00
_cell.angle_gamma   90.00
#
_symmetry.space_group_name_H-M   'P 1'
#
loop_
_entity.id
_entity.type
_entity.pdbx_description
1 polymer ?
#
loop_
_entity_poly.entity_id
_entity_poly.type
_entity_poly.pdbx_seq_one_letter_code
_entity_poly.pdbx_strand_id
1 'polypeptide(L)'
;MWLYVYRVVMAYDLELWFIRTVLFVGVVSSLGPKLAMIRKMTNDLLLFIIIIVIFIFGYGITSRSMTAYGTFDLDGRQFFRNIVYPVYYFVLGKFDDELAQLDITPDVNTTIATQVMLAFHMLIVNILLLNLLIALFSNTINDVQTQAYHIWAYDRCAFIRDFYFQPPLFPPFRFLIWMVEFLRWWWHKCKNDDKNTKCFKMIPEIPYLDNEWSEFERFSTNDYIRYVLDSQIYKAANTITPDIS
;
A
#
# COMPACT_ATOMS: atom_id res chain seq x y z
N MET A 1 13.82 -23.81 23.81
CA MET A 1 12.54 -23.15 23.48
C MET A 1 12.74 -21.67 23.11
N TRP A 2 13.32 -20.83 23.99
CA TRP A 2 13.55 -19.40 23.72
C TRP A 2 14.36 -19.07 22.46
N LEU A 3 15.41 -19.83 22.14
CA LEU A 3 16.20 -19.64 20.91
C LEU A 3 15.37 -19.84 19.63
N TYR A 4 14.40 -20.77 19.66
CA TYR A 4 13.51 -21.00 18.52
C TYR A 4 12.56 -19.81 18.32
N VAL A 5 11.95 -19.34 19.41
CA VAL A 5 11.04 -18.18 19.37
C VAL A 5 11.79 -16.95 18.86
N TYR A 6 13.00 -16.69 19.36
CA TYR A 6 13.82 -15.58 18.89
C TYR A 6 14.11 -15.69 17.38
N ARG A 7 14.47 -16.88 16.88
CA ARG A 7 14.73 -17.08 15.45
C ARG A 7 13.50 -16.79 14.59
N VAL A 8 12.32 -17.20 15.03
CA VAL A 8 11.06 -16.93 14.31
C VAL A 8 10.72 -15.45 14.32
N VAL A 9 10.86 -14.78 15.47
CA VAL A 9 10.62 -13.33 15.59
C VAL A 9 11.57 -12.53 14.71
N MET A 10 12.86 -12.86 14.70
CA MET A 10 13.85 -12.19 13.85
C MET A 10 13.59 -12.41 12.36
N ALA A 11 13.02 -13.55 11.96
CA ALA A 11 12.64 -13.80 10.58
C ALA A 11 11.49 -12.88 10.14
N TYR A 12 10.47 -12.71 10.98
CA TYR A 12 9.38 -11.77 10.69
C TYR A 12 9.84 -10.31 10.74
N ASP A 13 10.73 -9.94 11.67
CA ASP A 13 11.33 -8.60 11.70
C ASP A 13 12.05 -8.27 10.38
N LEU A 14 12.82 -9.23 9.86
CA LEU A 14 13.50 -9.09 8.58
C LEU A 14 12.51 -8.86 7.42
N GLU A 15 11.39 -9.57 7.39
CA GLU A 15 10.35 -9.40 6.37
C GLU A 15 9.73 -7.98 6.44
N LEU A 16 9.45 -7.48 7.64
CA LEU A 16 8.97 -6.11 7.84
C LEU A 16 10.00 -5.06 7.37
N TRP A 17 11.29 -5.31 7.56
CA TRP A 17 12.35 -4.44 7.03
C TRP A 17 12.38 -4.41 5.50
N PHE A 18 12.14 -5.54 4.83
CA PHE A 18 12.01 -5.58 3.37
C PHE A 18 10.77 -4.80 2.90
N ILE A 19 9.62 -4.97 3.56
CA ILE A 19 8.40 -4.18 3.26
C ILE A 19 8.68 -2.68 3.44
N ARG A 20 9.38 -2.30 4.51
CA ARG A 20 9.80 -0.91 4.73
C ARG A 20 10.72 -0.40 3.63
N THR A 21 11.56 -1.25 3.04
CA THR A 21 12.46 -0.89 1.94
C THR A 21 11.69 -0.51 0.68
N VAL A 22 10.55 -1.16 0.41
CA VAL A 22 9.65 -0.79 -0.69
C VAL A 22 9.15 0.66 -0.56
N LEU A 23 8.94 1.15 0.67
CA LEU A 23 8.57 2.56 0.90
C LEU A 23 9.68 3.53 0.51
N PHE A 24 10.95 3.16 0.71
CA PHE A 24 12.09 3.97 0.25
C PHE A 24 12.20 3.99 -1.28
N VAL A 25 11.93 2.87 -1.93
CA VAL A 25 11.85 2.80 -3.41
C VAL A 25 10.75 3.73 -3.95
N GLY A 26 9.71 4.00 -3.17
CA GLY A 26 8.64 4.96 -3.49
C GLY A 26 9.10 6.40 -3.70
N VAL A 27 10.29 6.77 -3.23
CA VAL A 27 10.86 8.12 -3.42
C VAL A 27 11.45 8.29 -4.82
N VAL A 28 11.86 7.19 -5.46
CA VAL A 28 12.47 7.20 -6.80
C VAL A 28 11.43 7.62 -7.83
N SER A 29 11.81 8.51 -8.75
CA SER A 29 10.92 9.09 -9.76
C SER A 29 10.31 8.09 -10.75
N SER A 30 11.00 6.98 -11.02
CA SER A 30 10.53 5.95 -11.96
C SER A 30 9.53 4.96 -11.36
N LEU A 31 9.61 4.71 -10.04
CA LEU A 31 8.83 3.68 -9.34
C LEU A 31 7.81 4.26 -8.36
N GLY A 32 8.01 5.48 -7.90
CA GLY A 32 7.16 6.14 -6.92
C GLY A 32 5.70 6.30 -7.34
N PRO A 33 5.39 6.85 -8.54
CA PRO A 33 4.01 6.96 -9.00
C PRO A 33 3.30 5.60 -9.11
N LYS A 34 4.03 4.54 -9.49
CA LYS A 34 3.50 3.16 -9.56
C LYS A 34 3.17 2.60 -8.18
N LEU A 35 4.05 2.84 -7.19
CA LEU A 35 3.82 2.44 -5.80
C LEU A 35 2.68 3.23 -5.15
N ALA A 36 2.56 4.53 -5.45
CA ALA A 36 1.46 5.37 -4.99
C ALA A 36 0.11 4.89 -5.55
N MET A 37 0.10 4.44 -6.81
CA MET A 37 -1.07 3.80 -7.42
C MET A 37 -1.45 2.50 -6.72
N ILE A 38 -0.49 1.59 -6.50
CA ILE A 38 -0.74 0.31 -5.79
C ILE A 38 -1.34 0.56 -4.41
N ARG A 39 -0.80 1.54 -3.66
CA ARG A 39 -1.31 1.90 -2.33
C ARG A 39 -2.77 2.35 -2.36
N LYS A 40 -3.21 3.02 -3.42
CA LYS A 40 -4.60 3.47 -3.56
C LYS A 40 -5.56 2.34 -3.98
N MET A 41 -5.02 1.31 -4.63
CA MET A 41 -5.77 0.12 -5.09
C MET A 41 -5.97 -0.94 -4.00
N THR A 42 -5.32 -0.81 -2.85
CA THR A 42 -5.46 -1.79 -1.76
C THR A 42 -6.88 -1.83 -1.18
N ASN A 43 -7.61 -0.72 -1.23
CA ASN A 43 -9.01 -0.67 -0.77
C ASN A 43 -9.92 -1.55 -1.63
N ASP A 44 -9.73 -1.49 -2.95
CA ASP A 44 -10.46 -2.31 -3.91
C ASP A 44 -10.09 -3.79 -3.78
N LEU A 45 -8.79 -4.08 -3.58
CA LEU A 45 -8.28 -5.42 -3.28
C LEU A 45 -8.92 -6.00 -2.00
N LEU A 46 -9.14 -5.18 -0.97
CA LEU A 46 -9.66 -5.64 0.32
C LEU A 46 -11.07 -6.23 0.19
N LEU A 47 -11.95 -5.57 -0.58
CA LEU A 47 -13.29 -6.08 -0.88
C LEU A 47 -13.22 -7.41 -1.63
N PHE A 48 -12.28 -7.53 -2.56
CA PHE A 48 -12.10 -8.76 -3.31
C PHE A 48 -11.57 -9.92 -2.45
N ILE A 49 -10.65 -9.65 -1.52
CA ILE A 49 -10.18 -10.64 -0.54
C ILE A 49 -11.35 -11.14 0.33
N ILE A 50 -12.25 -10.26 0.76
CA ILE A 50 -13.43 -10.65 1.53
C ILE A 50 -14.31 -11.61 0.73
N ILE A 51 -14.54 -11.31 -0.55
CA ILE A 51 -15.32 -12.19 -1.45
C ILE A 51 -14.64 -13.55 -1.58
N ILE A 52 -13.32 -13.60 -1.83
CA ILE A 52 -12.57 -14.86 -1.89
C ILE A 52 -12.73 -15.67 -0.60
N VAL A 53 -12.60 -15.03 0.56
CA VAL A 53 -12.73 -15.70 1.86
C VAL A 53 -14.12 -16.34 2.00
N ILE A 54 -15.19 -15.65 1.59
CA ILE A 54 -16.56 -16.19 1.60
C ILE A 54 -16.66 -17.45 0.73
N PHE A 55 -16.10 -17.42 -0.49
CA PHE A 55 -16.09 -18.56 -1.39
C PHE A 55 -15.28 -19.75 -0.83
N ILE A 56 -14.11 -19.49 -0.25
CA ILE A 56 -13.27 -20.51 0.39
C ILE A 56 -14.03 -21.20 1.52
N PHE A 57 -14.69 -20.44 2.39
CA PHE A 57 -15.49 -21.02 3.47
C PHE A 57 -16.71 -21.78 2.95
N GLY A 58 -17.41 -21.25 1.94
CA GLY A 58 -18.58 -21.90 1.36
C GLY A 58 -18.26 -23.28 0.79
N TYR A 59 -17.21 -23.39 -0.02
CA TYR A 59 -16.79 -24.69 -0.55
C TYR A 59 -16.19 -25.60 0.54
N GLY A 60 -15.27 -25.08 1.36
CA GLY A 60 -14.57 -25.90 2.36
C GLY A 60 -15.50 -26.52 3.41
N ILE A 61 -16.51 -25.79 3.88
CA ILE A 61 -17.49 -26.32 4.84
C ILE A 61 -18.35 -27.39 4.17
N THR A 62 -18.81 -27.12 2.95
CA THR A 62 -19.69 -28.05 2.21
C THR A 62 -18.95 -29.34 1.84
N SER A 63 -17.72 -29.24 1.33
CA SER A 63 -16.91 -30.40 0.94
C SER A 63 -16.58 -31.27 2.15
N ARG A 64 -16.24 -30.67 3.29
CA ARG A 64 -16.05 -31.42 4.53
C ARG A 64 -17.34 -32.00 5.08
N SER A 65 -18.48 -31.32 4.95
CA SER A 65 -19.77 -31.88 5.36
C SER A 65 -20.16 -33.13 4.57
N MET A 66 -19.77 -33.21 3.30
CA MET A 66 -20.11 -34.36 2.44
C MET A 66 -19.14 -35.54 2.61
N THR A 67 -17.87 -35.27 2.93
CA THR A 67 -16.80 -36.29 2.97
C THR A 67 -16.42 -36.74 4.38
N ALA A 68 -16.74 -35.95 5.42
CA ALA A 68 -16.42 -36.30 6.79
C ALA A 68 -17.37 -37.38 7.32
N TYR A 69 -16.89 -38.61 7.41
CA TYR A 69 -17.52 -39.69 8.16
C TYR A 69 -16.93 -39.72 9.58
N GLY A 70 -17.51 -38.99 10.53
CA GLY A 70 -17.03 -38.96 11.92
C GLY A 70 -17.38 -37.68 12.69
N THR A 71 -16.83 -37.55 13.90
CA THR A 71 -17.00 -36.36 14.73
C THR A 71 -16.24 -35.17 14.16
N PHE A 72 -16.91 -34.02 14.04
CA PHE A 72 -16.24 -32.75 13.79
C PHE A 72 -15.48 -32.35 15.04
N ASP A 73 -14.16 -32.57 15.06
CA ASP A 73 -13.30 -31.95 16.05
C ASP A 73 -13.30 -30.43 15.81
N LEU A 74 -13.96 -29.71 16.72
CA LEU A 74 -14.10 -28.25 16.67
C LEU A 74 -12.84 -27.50 17.13
N ASP A 75 -11.71 -28.21 17.24
CA ASP A 75 -10.44 -27.55 17.54
C ASP A 75 -10.07 -26.62 16.38
N GLY A 76 -9.88 -25.34 16.68
CA GLY A 76 -9.67 -24.31 15.66
C GLY A 76 -8.49 -24.63 14.74
N ARG A 77 -7.44 -25.28 15.27
CA ARG A 77 -6.28 -25.70 14.46
C ARG A 77 -6.63 -26.75 13.42
N GLN A 78 -7.44 -27.74 13.81
CA GLN A 78 -7.87 -28.81 12.91
C GLN A 78 -8.88 -28.28 11.89
N PHE A 79 -9.76 -27.38 12.33
CA PHE A 79 -10.71 -26.68 11.45
C PHE A 79 -10.01 -26.01 10.28
N PHE A 80 -9.02 -25.13 10.52
CA PHE A 80 -8.30 -24.46 9.41
C PHE A 80 -7.50 -25.43 8.54
N ARG A 81 -6.85 -26.42 9.16
CA ARG A 81 -6.05 -27.42 8.44
C ARG A 81 -6.90 -28.27 7.50
N ASN A 82 -8.11 -28.62 7.92
CA ASN A 82 -8.96 -29.53 7.17
C ASN A 82 -9.87 -28.76 6.21
N ILE A 83 -10.36 -27.59 6.57
CA ILE A 83 -11.35 -26.84 5.78
C ILE A 83 -10.70 -25.81 4.86
N VAL A 84 -9.85 -24.94 5.42
CA VAL A 84 -9.41 -23.73 4.71
C VAL A 84 -8.17 -23.97 3.85
N TYR A 85 -7.18 -24.70 4.37
CA TYR A 85 -5.91 -24.90 3.66
C TYR A 85 -6.03 -25.68 2.34
N PRO A 86 -6.80 -26.79 2.24
CA PRO A 86 -6.93 -27.52 0.99
C PRO A 86 -7.50 -26.64 -0.12
N VAL A 87 -8.62 -25.95 0.17
CA VAL A 87 -9.30 -25.05 -0.77
C VAL A 87 -8.40 -23.89 -1.17
N TYR A 88 -7.64 -23.32 -0.23
CA TYR A 88 -6.68 -22.27 -0.53
C TYR A 88 -5.57 -22.73 -1.49
N TYR A 89 -4.95 -23.87 -1.23
CA TYR A 89 -3.91 -24.41 -2.13
C TYR A 89 -4.48 -24.80 -3.49
N PHE A 90 -5.72 -25.25 -3.52
CA PHE A 90 -6.43 -25.57 -4.73
C PHE A 90 -6.66 -24.34 -5.61
N VAL A 91 -7.13 -23.22 -5.04
CA VAL A 91 -7.24 -21.93 -5.74
C VAL A 91 -5.89 -21.46 -6.31
N LEU A 92 -4.78 -21.78 -5.64
CA LEU A 92 -3.43 -21.51 -6.15
C LEU A 92 -2.95 -22.48 -7.25
N GLY A 93 -3.76 -23.47 -7.64
CA GLY A 93 -3.46 -24.42 -8.70
C GLY A 93 -2.70 -25.68 -8.25
N LYS A 94 -2.71 -26.02 -6.96
CA LYS A 94 -2.17 -27.29 -6.46
C LYS A 94 -3.30 -28.31 -6.28
N PHE A 95 -3.44 -29.20 -7.26
CA PHE A 95 -4.57 -30.15 -7.34
C PHE A 95 -4.28 -31.51 -6.69
N ASP A 96 -3.01 -31.87 -6.49
CA ASP A 96 -2.60 -33.23 -6.17
C ASP A 96 -3.16 -33.75 -4.82
N ASP A 97 -3.15 -32.91 -3.79
CA ASP A 97 -3.51 -33.32 -2.42
C ASP A 97 -5.02 -33.52 -2.23
N GLU A 98 -5.85 -32.80 -2.97
CA GLU A 98 -7.31 -32.84 -2.82
C GLU A 98 -7.95 -33.94 -3.68
N LEU A 99 -7.40 -34.17 -4.88
CA LEU A 99 -7.76 -35.34 -5.70
C LEU A 99 -7.44 -36.64 -4.95
N ALA A 100 -6.32 -36.70 -4.23
CA ALA A 100 -5.97 -37.85 -3.40
C ALA A 100 -6.92 -38.07 -2.22
N GLN A 101 -7.55 -37.01 -1.66
CA GLN A 101 -8.54 -37.16 -0.58
C GLN A 101 -9.90 -37.63 -1.10
N LEU A 102 -10.23 -37.32 -2.34
CA LEU A 102 -11.47 -37.73 -3.01
C LEU A 102 -11.47 -39.24 -3.34
N ASP A 103 -10.29 -39.84 -3.57
CA ASP A 103 -10.14 -41.28 -3.80
C ASP A 103 -10.33 -42.13 -2.53
N ILE A 104 -10.31 -41.52 -1.34
CA ILE A 104 -10.36 -42.23 -0.05
C ILE A 104 -11.82 -42.43 0.43
N THR A 105 -12.80 -41.75 -0.17
CA THR A 105 -14.20 -41.86 0.28
C THR A 105 -14.86 -43.16 -0.22
N PRO A 106 -15.62 -43.88 0.64
CA PRO A 106 -16.20 -45.17 0.29
C PRO A 106 -17.38 -45.09 -0.71
N ASP A 107 -17.97 -43.90 -0.91
CA ASP A 107 -19.13 -43.72 -1.78
C ASP A 107 -18.80 -42.91 -3.04
N VAL A 108 -18.84 -43.60 -4.18
CA VAL A 108 -18.55 -43.08 -5.52
C VAL A 108 -19.45 -41.90 -5.90
N ASN A 109 -20.71 -41.89 -5.43
CA ASN A 109 -21.64 -40.81 -5.74
C ASN A 109 -21.25 -39.50 -5.05
N THR A 110 -20.79 -39.59 -3.79
CA THR A 110 -20.28 -38.43 -3.06
C THR A 110 -18.97 -37.91 -3.65
N THR A 111 -18.10 -38.79 -4.14
CA THR A 111 -16.86 -38.42 -4.83
C THR A 111 -17.16 -37.66 -6.12
N ILE A 112 -18.07 -38.16 -6.96
CA ILE A 112 -18.43 -37.49 -8.22
C ILE A 112 -19.11 -36.14 -7.93
N ALA A 113 -20.02 -36.08 -6.95
CA ALA A 113 -20.69 -34.83 -6.58
C ALA A 113 -19.70 -33.77 -6.07
N THR A 114 -18.73 -34.17 -5.23
CA THR A 114 -17.72 -33.26 -4.68
C THR A 114 -16.70 -32.81 -5.73
N GLN A 115 -16.31 -33.69 -6.66
CA GLN A 115 -15.49 -33.36 -7.84
C GLN A 115 -16.19 -32.36 -8.78
N VAL A 116 -17.48 -32.55 -9.06
CA VAL A 116 -18.26 -31.63 -9.88
C VAL A 116 -18.39 -30.27 -9.19
N MET A 117 -18.69 -30.25 -7.88
CA MET A 117 -18.76 -29.02 -7.10
C MET A 117 -17.42 -28.27 -7.08
N LEU A 118 -16.32 -29.01 -6.97
CA LEU A 118 -14.95 -28.48 -7.03
C LEU A 118 -14.64 -27.84 -8.40
N ALA A 119 -15.03 -28.50 -9.50
CA ALA A 119 -14.86 -27.96 -10.86
C ALA A 119 -15.62 -26.65 -11.07
N PHE A 120 -16.88 -26.59 -10.62
CA PHE A 120 -17.66 -25.34 -10.65
C PHE A 120 -17.05 -24.25 -9.78
N HIS A 121 -16.59 -24.59 -8.57
CA HIS A 121 -15.93 -23.65 -7.67
C HIS A 121 -14.69 -23.03 -8.31
N MET A 122 -13.85 -23.84 -8.96
CA MET A 122 -12.65 -23.35 -9.66
C MET A 122 -12.96 -22.47 -10.85
N LEU A 123 -14.00 -22.80 -11.61
CA LEU A 123 -14.42 -21.97 -12.73
C LEU A 123 -14.81 -20.58 -12.21
N ILE A 124 -15.60 -20.52 -11.15
CA ILE A 124 -16.04 -19.25 -10.55
C ILE A 124 -14.84 -18.49 -9.97
N VAL A 125 -13.99 -19.12 -9.16
CA VAL A 125 -12.88 -18.42 -8.49
C VAL A 125 -11.75 -18.04 -9.47
N ASN A 126 -11.34 -18.94 -10.36
CA ASN A 126 -10.17 -18.71 -11.21
C ASN A 126 -10.49 -18.01 -12.52
N ILE A 127 -11.68 -18.20 -13.08
CA ILE A 127 -12.06 -17.55 -14.34
C ILE A 127 -12.92 -16.32 -14.08
N LEU A 128 -13.92 -16.38 -13.19
CA LEU A 128 -14.80 -15.22 -12.98
C LEU A 128 -14.14 -14.19 -12.05
N LEU A 129 -13.71 -14.61 -10.86
CA LEU A 129 -13.17 -13.67 -9.86
C LEU A 129 -11.82 -13.08 -10.32
N LEU A 130 -10.88 -13.88 -10.82
CA LEU A 130 -9.58 -13.36 -11.28
C LEU A 130 -9.73 -12.39 -12.46
N ASN A 131 -10.58 -12.70 -13.44
CA ASN A 131 -10.81 -11.79 -14.57
C ASN A 131 -11.51 -10.49 -14.14
N LEU A 132 -12.41 -10.57 -13.16
CA LEU A 132 -13.04 -9.38 -12.58
C LEU A 132 -12.01 -8.53 -11.81
N LEU A 133 -11.10 -9.16 -11.06
CA LEU A 133 -10.02 -8.45 -10.36
C LEU A 133 -9.09 -7.74 -11.34
N ILE A 134 -8.68 -8.41 -12.42
CA ILE A 134 -7.88 -7.80 -13.47
C ILE A 134 -8.62 -6.63 -14.11
N ALA A 135 -9.91 -6.80 -14.43
CA ALA A 135 -10.71 -5.74 -15.03
C ALA A 135 -10.85 -4.53 -14.11
N LEU A 136 -11.10 -4.76 -12.82
CA LEU A 136 -11.23 -3.70 -11.82
C LEU A 136 -9.90 -2.98 -11.59
N PHE A 137 -8.79 -3.72 -11.48
CA PHE A 137 -7.47 -3.11 -11.41
C PHE A 137 -7.13 -2.31 -12.66
N SER A 138 -7.42 -2.82 -13.86
CA SER A 138 -7.18 -2.08 -15.10
C SER A 138 -7.96 -0.75 -15.11
N ASN A 139 -9.23 -0.77 -14.70
CA ASN A 139 -10.03 0.45 -14.62
C ASN A 139 -9.48 1.43 -13.59
N THR A 140 -9.22 0.97 -12.36
CA THR A 140 -8.64 1.81 -11.30
C THR A 140 -7.25 2.30 -11.71
N ILE A 141 -6.46 1.55 -12.49
CA ILE A 141 -5.14 1.97 -13.00
C ILE A 141 -5.34 3.19 -13.90
N ASN A 142 -6.23 3.11 -14.87
CA ASN A 142 -6.47 4.23 -15.78
C ASN A 142 -6.97 5.47 -15.03
N ASP A 143 -7.86 5.30 -14.05
CA ASP A 143 -8.40 6.40 -13.24
C ASP A 143 -7.34 7.03 -12.33
N VAL A 144 -6.58 6.20 -11.63
CA VAL A 144 -5.60 6.64 -10.62
C VAL A 144 -4.33 7.18 -11.28
N GLN A 145 -3.97 6.75 -12.50
CA GLN A 145 -2.73 7.18 -13.17
C GLN A 145 -2.62 8.70 -13.32
N THR A 146 -3.74 9.36 -13.60
CA THR A 146 -3.78 10.82 -13.82
C THR A 146 -3.50 11.61 -12.54
N GLN A 147 -3.89 11.08 -11.37
CA GLN A 147 -3.72 11.74 -10.07
C GLN A 147 -2.51 11.21 -9.28
N ALA A 148 -2.02 10.01 -9.59
CA ALA A 148 -0.93 9.36 -8.87
C ALA A 148 0.36 10.16 -8.90
N TYR A 149 0.65 10.87 -10.01
CA TYR A 149 1.81 11.74 -10.10
C TYR A 149 1.77 12.89 -9.09
N HIS A 150 0.62 13.55 -8.93
CA HIS A 150 0.45 14.64 -7.96
C HIS A 150 0.58 14.15 -6.52
N ILE A 151 0.00 12.99 -6.21
CA ILE A 151 0.12 12.34 -4.90
C ILE A 151 1.58 11.99 -4.61
N TRP A 152 2.27 11.37 -5.59
CA TRP A 152 3.69 11.05 -5.46
C TRP A 152 4.57 12.30 -5.29
N ALA A 153 4.30 13.37 -6.04
CA ALA A 153 5.05 14.61 -5.95
C ALA A 153 4.91 15.24 -4.55
N TYR A 154 3.70 15.20 -3.98
CA TYR A 154 3.45 15.64 -2.61
C TYR A 154 4.20 14.79 -1.58
N ASP A 155 4.09 13.45 -1.67
CA ASP A 155 4.79 12.50 -0.80
C ASP A 155 6.32 12.69 -0.88
N ARG A 156 6.84 12.93 -2.08
CA ARG A 156 8.27 13.19 -2.32
C ARG A 156 8.71 14.50 -1.69
N CYS A 157 7.93 15.58 -1.79
CA CYS A 157 8.26 16.85 -1.15
C CYS A 157 8.30 16.72 0.38
N ALA A 158 7.33 16.01 0.97
CA ALA A 158 7.33 15.72 2.41
C ALA A 158 8.57 14.91 2.81
N PHE A 159 8.90 13.86 2.05
CA PHE A 159 10.10 13.04 2.31
C PHE A 159 11.40 13.85 2.22
N ILE A 160 11.55 14.68 1.19
CA ILE A 160 12.76 15.53 1.01
C ILE A 160 12.89 16.51 2.17
N ARG A 161 11.79 17.15 2.59
CA ARG A 161 11.76 18.02 3.76
C ARG A 161 12.26 17.29 5.00
N ASP A 162 11.72 16.10 5.26
CA ASP A 162 12.05 15.34 6.45
C ASP A 162 13.52 14.87 6.43
N PHE A 163 14.07 14.56 5.26
CA PHE A 163 15.49 14.21 5.11
C PHE A 163 16.42 15.42 5.25
N TYR A 164 16.00 16.60 4.77
CA TYR A 164 16.75 17.84 4.88
C TYR A 164 17.01 18.25 6.35
N PHE A 165 16.05 17.98 7.23
CA PHE A 165 16.20 18.26 8.67
C PHE A 165 17.01 17.21 9.43
N GLN A 166 17.36 16.08 8.81
CA GLN A 166 18.15 15.08 9.48
C GLN A 166 19.63 15.51 9.53
N PRO A 167 20.34 15.19 10.64
CA PRO A 167 21.76 15.46 10.72
C PRO A 167 22.50 14.77 9.56
N PRO A 168 23.55 15.40 9.00
CA PRO A 168 24.16 15.03 7.72
C PRO A 168 24.91 13.68 7.72
N LEU A 169 24.93 12.97 8.85
CA LEU A 169 25.69 11.73 9.01
C LEU A 169 24.87 10.51 8.63
N PHE A 170 25.53 9.54 7.99
CA PHE A 170 24.89 8.30 7.55
C PHE A 170 24.27 7.54 8.75
N PRO A 171 23.19 6.77 8.56
CA PRO A 171 22.39 6.23 9.66
C PRO A 171 23.20 5.44 10.71
N PRO A 172 24.18 4.60 10.36
CA PRO A 172 25.02 3.92 11.34
C PRO A 172 26.00 4.82 12.09
N PHE A 173 26.36 6.04 11.65
CA PHE A 173 27.19 6.95 12.46
C PHE A 173 26.32 7.96 13.23
N ARG A 174 25.00 7.98 13.01
CA ARG A 174 24.07 8.92 13.67
C ARG A 174 24.15 8.85 15.20
N PHE A 175 24.41 7.67 15.77
CA PHE A 175 24.56 7.51 17.22
C PHE A 175 25.71 8.36 17.79
N LEU A 176 26.77 8.64 17.02
CA LEU A 176 27.90 9.47 17.46
C LEU A 176 27.48 10.92 17.71
N ILE A 177 26.62 11.48 16.85
CA ILE A 177 26.08 12.83 17.03
C ILE A 177 25.25 12.89 18.32
N TRP A 178 24.43 11.86 18.55
CA TRP A 178 23.61 11.77 19.75
C TRP A 178 24.47 11.64 21.00
N MET A 179 25.58 10.89 20.94
CA MET A 179 26.55 10.83 22.04
C MET A 179 27.20 12.20 22.30
N VAL A 180 27.57 12.97 21.28
CA VAL A 180 28.16 14.31 21.46
C VAL A 180 27.15 15.30 22.02
N GLU A 181 25.90 15.31 21.52
CA GLU A 181 24.84 16.16 22.08
C GLU A 181 24.49 15.76 23.51
N PHE A 182 24.48 14.47 23.83
CA PHE A 182 24.29 13.99 25.20
C PHE A 182 25.43 14.45 26.12
N LEU A 183 26.68 14.38 25.66
CA LEU A 183 27.85 14.88 26.40
C LEU A 183 27.80 16.40 26.60
N ARG A 184 27.42 17.17 25.56
CA ARG A 184 27.24 18.63 25.67
C ARG A 184 26.12 18.97 26.63
N TRP A 185 24.97 18.30 26.53
CA TRP A 185 23.86 18.48 27.44
C TRP A 185 24.27 18.15 28.89
N TRP A 186 24.96 17.03 29.10
CA TRP A 186 25.49 16.66 30.40
C TRP A 186 26.44 17.74 30.94
N TRP A 187 27.31 18.27 30.09
CA TRP A 187 28.27 19.29 30.48
C TRP A 187 27.62 20.65 30.77
N HIS A 188 26.63 21.06 29.98
CA HIS A 188 25.83 22.27 30.23
C HIS A 188 24.97 22.13 31.49
N LYS A 189 24.44 20.94 31.76
CA LYS A 189 23.72 20.63 33.01
C LYS A 189 24.64 20.66 34.23
N CYS A 190 25.91 20.29 34.07
CA CYS A 190 26.94 20.52 35.09
C CYS A 190 27.38 21.98 35.22
N LYS A 191 27.21 22.81 34.18
CA LYS A 191 27.70 24.20 34.14
C LYS A 191 26.61 25.27 34.37
N ASN A 192 25.35 24.87 34.51
CA ASN A 192 24.20 25.75 34.79
C ASN A 192 24.14 26.97 33.86
N ASP A 193 24.41 26.74 32.56
CA ASP A 193 24.47 27.81 31.57
C ASP A 193 23.16 27.83 30.76
N ASP A 194 22.28 28.75 31.14
CA ASP A 194 20.88 28.85 30.73
C ASP A 194 20.76 29.60 29.39
N LYS A 195 21.26 28.99 28.31
CA LYS A 195 21.14 29.57 26.96
C LYS A 195 20.20 28.74 26.11
N ASN A 196 18.99 29.29 25.97
CA ASN A 196 17.93 28.91 25.04
C ASN A 196 18.50 28.32 23.75
N THR A 197 18.28 27.02 23.57
CA THR A 197 18.50 26.31 22.32
C THR A 197 17.58 26.95 21.29
N LYS A 198 18.12 27.79 20.40
CA LYS A 198 17.34 28.29 19.27
C LYS A 198 16.94 27.08 18.44
N CYS A 199 15.62 26.81 18.40
CA CYS A 199 15.03 25.92 17.44
C CYS A 199 15.54 26.28 16.06
N PHE A 200 15.95 25.27 15.29
CA PHE A 200 16.40 25.39 13.91
C PHE A 200 15.26 25.99 13.07
N LYS A 201 15.21 27.33 12.96
CA LYS A 201 14.25 28.05 12.12
C LYS A 201 14.65 27.77 10.67
N MET A 202 13.76 27.12 9.93
CA MET A 202 14.03 26.52 8.62
C MET A 202 14.32 27.53 7.49
N ILE A 203 13.97 28.81 7.68
CA ILE A 203 14.15 29.83 6.65
C ILE A 203 14.95 30.95 7.30
N PRO A 204 16.13 31.33 6.77
CA PRO A 204 16.70 32.61 7.15
C PRO A 204 15.68 33.67 6.72
N GLU A 205 15.07 34.37 7.68
CA GLU A 205 14.36 35.63 7.38
C GLU A 205 15.42 36.57 6.82
N ILE A 206 15.45 36.72 5.50
CA ILE A 206 16.34 37.65 4.80
C ILE A 206 15.49 38.90 4.53
N PRO A 207 15.54 39.92 5.40
CA PRO A 207 14.58 41.04 5.38
C PRO A 207 14.68 41.90 4.11
N TYR A 208 15.80 41.83 3.38
CA TYR A 208 15.97 42.57 2.13
C TYR A 208 15.41 41.84 0.90
N LEU A 209 15.23 40.51 0.99
CA LEU A 209 14.81 39.68 -0.13
C LEU A 209 13.27 39.56 -0.21
N ASP A 210 12.56 39.64 0.91
CA ASP A 210 11.10 39.48 0.92
C ASP A 210 10.36 40.55 0.09
N ASN A 211 10.85 41.78 0.05
CA ASN A 211 10.17 42.86 -0.68
C ASN A 211 10.22 42.66 -2.20
N GLU A 212 11.41 42.42 -2.78
CA GLU A 212 11.55 42.16 -4.23
C GLU A 212 10.83 40.88 -4.66
N TRP A 213 10.89 39.81 -3.87
CA TRP A 213 10.19 38.56 -4.20
C TRP A 213 8.68 38.71 -4.08
N SER A 214 8.19 39.49 -3.11
CA SER A 214 6.75 39.80 -3.00
C SER A 214 6.26 40.65 -4.17
N GLU A 215 7.10 41.54 -4.69
CA GLU A 215 6.76 42.38 -5.84
C GLU A 215 6.78 41.57 -7.13
N PHE A 216 7.78 40.69 -7.29
CA PHE A 216 7.83 39.71 -8.38
C PHE A 216 6.62 38.77 -8.35
N GLU A 217 6.26 38.22 -7.18
CA GLU A 217 5.09 37.35 -7.02
C GLU A 217 3.80 38.08 -7.39
N ARG A 218 3.62 39.33 -6.94
CA ARG A 218 2.48 40.17 -7.32
C ARG A 218 2.44 40.46 -8.82
N PHE A 219 3.59 40.74 -9.44
CA PHE A 219 3.69 40.97 -10.88
C PHE A 219 3.29 39.72 -11.67
N SER A 220 3.88 38.56 -11.37
CA SER A 220 3.54 37.28 -12.01
C SER A 220 2.07 36.89 -11.79
N THR A 221 1.53 37.13 -10.59
CA THR A 221 0.12 36.88 -10.27
C THR A 221 -0.80 37.75 -11.10
N ASN A 222 -0.51 39.06 -11.20
CA ASN A 222 -1.31 39.98 -12.00
C ASN A 222 -1.25 39.65 -13.50
N ASP A 223 -0.08 39.28 -14.01
CA ASP A 223 0.09 38.90 -15.43
C ASP A 223 -0.70 37.62 -15.75
N TYR A 224 -0.64 36.63 -14.86
CA TYR A 224 -1.45 35.42 -14.97
C TYR A 224 -2.96 35.70 -14.92
N ILE A 225 -3.42 36.56 -13.99
CA ILE A 225 -4.83 36.94 -13.90
C ILE A 225 -5.32 37.61 -15.19
N ARG A 226 -4.52 38.50 -15.77
CA ARG A 226 -4.84 39.15 -17.06
C ARG A 226 -4.94 38.14 -18.19
N TYR A 227 -3.97 37.23 -18.29
CA TYR A 227 -3.99 36.17 -19.29
C TYR A 227 -5.26 35.29 -19.19
N VAL A 228 -5.66 34.91 -17.97
CA VAL A 228 -6.89 34.13 -17.75
C VAL A 228 -8.13 34.94 -18.12
N LEU A 229 -8.20 36.22 -17.73
CA LEU A 229 -9.32 37.10 -18.09
C LEU A 229 -9.46 37.24 -19.61
N ASP A 230 -8.37 37.48 -20.33
CA ASP A 230 -8.38 37.59 -21.79
C ASP A 230 -8.83 36.28 -22.45
N SER A 231 -8.41 35.12 -21.92
CA SER A 231 -8.87 33.81 -22.38
C SER A 231 -10.38 33.61 -22.18
N GLN A 232 -10.92 34.06 -21.05
CA GLN A 232 -12.37 33.98 -20.76
C GLN A 232 -13.16 34.93 -21.67
N ILE A 233 -12.67 36.15 -21.88
CA ILE A 233 -13.29 37.13 -22.79
C ILE A 233 -13.31 36.59 -24.23
N TYR A 234 -12.21 36.00 -24.69
CA TYR A 234 -12.13 35.39 -26.02
C TYR A 234 -13.13 34.23 -26.18
N LYS A 235 -13.24 33.35 -25.18
CA LYS A 235 -14.24 32.25 -25.19
C LYS A 235 -15.68 32.76 -25.17
N ALA A 236 -15.96 33.80 -24.37
CA ALA A 236 -17.29 34.42 -24.29
C ALA A 236 -17.68 35.13 -25.60
N ALA A 237 -16.73 35.83 -26.23
CA ALA A 237 -16.95 36.45 -27.53
C ALA A 237 -17.31 35.42 -28.61
N ASN A 238 -16.58 34.30 -28.69
CA ASN A 238 -16.85 33.24 -29.65
C ASN A 238 -18.13 32.44 -29.38
N THR A 239 -18.69 32.47 -28.16
CA THR A 239 -19.99 31.86 -27.87
C THR A 239 -21.18 32.77 -28.21
N ILE A 240 -20.97 34.08 -28.23
CA ILE A 240 -22.00 35.08 -28.57
C ILE A 240 -22.11 35.28 -30.09
N THR A 241 -21.04 34.98 -30.85
CA THR A 241 -21.04 35.00 -32.32
C THR A 241 -20.83 33.58 -32.89
N PRO A 242 -21.83 32.68 -32.86
CA PRO A 242 -21.75 31.45 -33.64
C PRO A 242 -22.03 31.82 -35.10
N ASP A 243 -21.03 31.73 -35.97
CA ASP A 243 -21.11 31.89 -37.42
C ASP A 243 -21.70 33.20 -37.98
N ILE A 244 -20.79 34.10 -38.38
CA ILE A 244 -20.96 34.79 -39.66
C ILE A 244 -20.01 34.10 -40.65
N SER A 245 -20.43 32.95 -41.15
CA SER A 245 -19.93 32.34 -42.39
C SER A 245 -21.09 31.72 -43.15
#